data_AF-A0A3S0CY72-F1
#
_entry.id   AF-A0A3S0CY72-F1
#
_cell.length_a   1.000
_cell.length_b   1.000
_cell.length_c   1.000
_cell.angle_alpha   90.00
_cell.angle_beta   90.00
_cell.angle_gamma   90.00
#
_symmetry.space_group_name_H-M   'P 1'
#
loop_
_entity.id
_entity.type
_entity.pdbx_description
1 polymer ?
#
loop_
_entity_poly.entity_id
_entity_poly.type
_entity_poly.pdbx_seq_one_letter_code
_entity_poly.pdbx_strand_id
1 'polypeptide(L)'
;MSLIKKVRNYSNMRFLKKLREQQGLTQYSMAKKLGMITNTYVHYETKAKGINLAALVTLKRTFNLSWSDLGSLIEKEVEFNKNKKGEI
;
A
#
# COMPACT_ATOMS: atom_id res chain seq x y z
N MET A 1 21.28 -9.99 -24.96
CA MET A 1 19.88 -10.15 -24.49
C MET A 1 19.66 -9.23 -23.30
N SER A 2 19.10 -8.03 -23.53
CA SER A 2 18.78 -7.11 -22.44
C SER A 2 17.39 -7.44 -21.90
N LEU A 3 17.33 -8.04 -20.70
CA LEU A 3 16.08 -8.20 -19.96
C LEU A 3 15.68 -6.82 -19.45
N ILE A 4 15.00 -6.03 -20.28
CA ILE A 4 14.25 -4.87 -19.82
C ILE A 4 13.18 -5.44 -18.89
N LYS A 5 13.45 -5.48 -17.57
CA LYS A 5 12.43 -5.73 -16.57
C LYS A 5 11.34 -4.70 -16.83
N LYS A 6 10.21 -5.14 -17.37
CA LYS A 6 8.97 -4.35 -17.46
C LYS A 6 8.76 -3.78 -16.06
N VAL A 7 9.13 -2.51 -15.84
CA VAL A 7 8.86 -1.82 -14.59
C VAL A 7 7.34 -1.75 -14.57
N ARG A 8 6.70 -2.70 -13.88
CA ARG A 8 5.27 -2.64 -13.68
C ARG A 8 5.05 -1.32 -12.97
N ASN A 9 4.45 -0.38 -13.71
CA ASN A 9 4.06 0.93 -13.23
C ASN A 9 2.87 0.68 -12.32
N TYR A 10 3.19 0.21 -11.13
CA TYR A 10 2.23 0.07 -10.07
C TYR A 10 2.01 1.46 -9.48
N SER A 11 0.87 1.62 -8.83
CA SER A 11 0.57 2.85 -8.14
C SER A 11 0.84 2.79 -6.64
N ASN A 12 1.31 3.91 -6.11
CA ASN A 12 1.60 4.08 -4.69
C ASN A 12 0.34 3.81 -3.87
N MET A 13 0.45 3.04 -2.78
CA MET A 13 -0.70 2.74 -1.92
C MET A 13 -0.95 3.90 -0.97
N ARG A 14 -1.71 4.90 -1.43
CA ARG A 14 -1.97 6.14 -0.67
C ARG A 14 -2.79 5.86 0.57
N PHE A 15 -3.65 4.83 0.56
CA PHE A 15 -4.41 4.45 1.75
C PHE A 15 -3.51 4.05 2.93
N LEU A 16 -2.35 3.42 2.69
CA LEU A 16 -1.39 3.08 3.76
C LEU A 16 -0.83 4.35 4.42
N LYS A 17 -0.46 5.33 3.59
CA LYS A 17 0.00 6.64 4.06
C LYS A 17 -1.06 7.33 4.92
N LYS A 18 -2.32 7.33 4.48
CA LYS A 18 -3.45 7.90 5.24
C LYS A 18 -3.64 7.20 6.59
N LEU A 19 -3.66 5.87 6.61
CA LEU A 19 -3.79 5.10 7.85
C LEU A 19 -2.64 5.36 8.83
N ARG A 20 -1.42 5.52 8.32
CA ARG A 20 -0.25 5.88 9.12
C ARG A 20 -0.37 7.28 9.71
N GLU A 21 -0.75 8.26 8.90
CA GLU A 21 -0.88 9.66 9.31
C GLU A 21 -2.03 9.88 10.30
N GLN A 22 -3.14 9.16 10.15
CA GLN A 22 -4.24 9.14 11.13
C GLN A 22 -3.79 8.66 12.51
N GLN A 23 -2.74 7.84 12.58
CA GLN A 23 -2.16 7.39 13.85
C GLN A 23 -0.94 8.22 14.30
N GLY A 24 -0.56 9.26 13.55
CA GLY A 24 0.61 10.08 13.85
C GLY A 24 1.94 9.29 13.81
N LEU A 25 2.00 8.17 13.08
CA LEU A 25 3.16 7.29 13.07
C LEU A 25 4.17 7.67 11.97
N THR A 26 5.46 7.46 12.24
CA THR A 26 6.49 7.45 11.20
C THR A 26 6.41 6.16 10.37
N GLN A 27 7.00 6.14 9.18
CA GLN A 27 7.07 4.91 8.36
C GLN A 27 7.77 3.77 9.10
N TYR A 28 8.79 4.08 9.91
CA TYR A 28 9.47 3.11 10.77
C TYR A 28 8.55 2.55 11.86
N SER A 29 7.86 3.42 12.61
CA SER A 29 6.95 3.00 13.68
C SER A 29 5.79 2.17 13.14
N MET A 30 5.28 2.53 11.97
CA MET A 30 4.23 1.80 11.27
C MET A 30 4.69 0.41 10.81
N ALA A 31 5.88 0.31 10.22
CA ALA A 31 6.47 -0.97 9.84
C ALA A 31 6.66 -1.90 11.06
N LYS A 32 7.17 -1.35 12.17
CA LYS A 32 7.31 -2.08 13.43
C LYS A 32 5.97 -2.55 13.98
N LYS A 33 4.93 -1.70 13.92
CA LYS A 33 3.56 -2.04 14.36
C LYS A 33 2.94 -3.16 13.52
N LEU A 34 3.25 -3.20 12.23
CA LEU A 34 2.81 -4.24 11.31
C LEU A 34 3.75 -5.47 11.30
N GLY A 35 4.80 -5.51 12.12
CA GLY A 35 5.76 -6.61 12.14
C GLY A 35 6.49 -6.83 10.81
N MET A 36 6.72 -5.76 10.04
CA MET A 36 7.37 -5.83 8.73
C MET A 36 8.66 -5.02 8.70
N ILE A 37 9.51 -5.37 7.73
CA ILE A 37 10.75 -4.63 7.46
C ILE A 37 10.39 -3.22 6.97
N THR A 38 11.01 -2.19 7.54
CA THR A 38 10.77 -0.78 7.20
C THR A 38 10.86 -0.51 5.70
N ASN A 39 11.88 -1.03 5.03
CA ASN A 39 12.02 -0.88 3.58
C ASN A 39 10.83 -1.45 2.81
N THR A 40 10.27 -2.58 3.24
CA THR A 40 9.07 -3.16 2.64
C THR A 40 7.88 -2.22 2.76
N TYR A 41 7.67 -1.64 3.94
CA TYR A 41 6.61 -0.65 4.16
C TYR A 41 6.79 0.60 3.30
N VAL A 42 8.00 1.16 3.27
CA VAL A 42 8.33 2.32 2.44
C VAL A 42 8.07 2.04 0.96
N HIS A 43 8.39 0.83 0.48
CA HIS A 43 8.12 0.43 -0.90
C HIS A 43 6.63 0.35 -1.23
N TYR A 44 5.76 0.05 -0.27
CA TYR A 44 4.32 0.09 -0.49
C TYR A 44 3.83 1.54 -0.64
N GLU A 45 4.35 2.47 0.17
CA GLU A 45 3.96 3.89 0.08
C GLU A 45 4.56 4.61 -1.16
N THR A 46 5.75 4.22 -1.62
CA THR A 46 6.56 5.04 -2.57
C THR A 46 6.90 4.40 -3.90
N LYS A 47 7.11 3.08 -3.94
CA LYS A 47 7.56 2.34 -5.14
C LYS A 47 6.50 1.40 -5.69
N ALA A 48 5.28 1.55 -5.17
CA ALA A 48 4.12 0.84 -5.62
C ALA A 48 4.30 -0.68 -5.69
N LYS A 49 5.09 -1.28 -4.81
CA LYS A 49 5.25 -2.74 -4.83
C LYS A 49 3.91 -3.37 -4.44
N GLY A 50 3.45 -4.37 -5.20
CA GLY A 50 2.27 -5.15 -4.82
C GLY A 50 2.40 -5.67 -3.39
N ILE A 51 1.38 -5.43 -2.57
CA ILE A 51 1.30 -5.88 -1.19
C ILE A 51 0.94 -7.36 -1.20
N ASN A 52 1.58 -8.15 -0.33
CA ASN A 52 1.24 -9.56 -0.23
C ASN A 52 -0.05 -9.75 0.60
N LEU A 53 -0.73 -10.87 0.36
CA LEU A 53 -1.95 -11.22 1.11
C LEU A 53 -1.69 -11.27 2.62
N ALA A 54 -0.52 -11.74 3.04
CA ALA A 54 -0.12 -11.78 4.45
C ALA A 54 -0.12 -10.37 5.09
N ALA A 55 0.45 -9.35 4.43
CA ALA A 55 0.45 -7.99 4.96
C ALA A 55 -0.95 -7.37 4.96
N LEU A 56 -1.82 -7.72 4.01
CA LEU A 56 -3.23 -7.29 4.04
C LEU A 56 -3.95 -7.86 5.26
N VAL A 57 -3.77 -9.14 5.56
CA VAL A 57 -4.33 -9.78 6.76
C VAL A 57 -3.76 -9.15 8.03
N THR A 58 -2.46 -8.91 8.08
CA THR A 58 -1.82 -8.23 9.22
C THR A 58 -2.39 -6.83 9.41
N LEU A 59 -2.52 -6.06 8.33
CA LEU A 59 -3.08 -4.71 8.39
C LEU A 59 -4.53 -4.73 8.88
N LYS A 60 -5.35 -5.64 8.35
CA LYS A 60 -6.72 -5.86 8.84
C LYS A 60 -6.76 -6.09 10.35
N ARG A 61 -5.87 -6.95 10.86
CA ARG A 61 -5.79 -7.29 12.30
C ARG A 61 -5.28 -6.10 13.13
N THR A 62 -4.22 -5.44 12.69
CA THR A 62 -3.60 -4.32 13.41
C THR A 62 -4.51 -3.09 13.49
N PHE A 63 -5.32 -2.85 12.47
CA PHE A 63 -6.23 -1.71 12.37
C PHE A 63 -7.68 -2.05 12.74
N ASN A 64 -7.94 -3.31 13.12
CA ASN A 64 -9.27 -3.83 13.40
C ASN A 64 -10.32 -3.49 12.32
N LEU A 65 -9.91 -3.49 11.05
CA LEU A 65 -10.76 -3.16 9.92
C LEU A 65 -11.68 -4.33 9.57
N SER A 66 -12.88 -4.07 9.04
CA SER A 66 -13.66 -5.12 8.38
C SER A 66 -13.08 -5.42 6.99
N TRP A 67 -13.41 -6.59 6.43
CA TRP A 67 -13.06 -6.90 5.04
C TRP A 67 -13.71 -5.94 4.05
N SER A 68 -14.91 -5.45 4.37
CA SER A 68 -15.62 -4.43 3.59
C SER A 68 -14.86 -3.12 3.57
N ASP A 69 -14.40 -2.63 4.74
CA ASP A 69 -13.63 -1.37 4.83
C ASP A 69 -12.32 -1.46 4.06
N LEU A 70 -11.60 -2.58 4.23
CA LEU A 70 -10.34 -2.82 3.51
C LEU A 70 -10.59 -2.91 2.00
N GLY A 71 -11.66 -3.58 1.58
CA GLY A 71 -12.09 -3.67 0.19
C GLY A 71 -12.35 -2.29 -0.41
N SER A 72 -13.15 -1.46 0.26
CA SER A 72 -13.44 -0.10 -0.20
C SER A 72 -12.19 0.78 -0.29
N LEU A 73 -11.19 0.61 0.59
CA LEU A 73 -9.92 1.32 0.49
C LEU A 73 -9.11 0.88 -0.74
N ILE A 74 -9.09 -0.41 -1.04
CA ILE A 74 -8.40 -0.97 -2.21
C ILE A 74 -9.10 -0.53 -3.50
N GLU A 75 -10.43 -0.58 -3.55
CA GLU A 75 -11.23 -0.15 -4.71
C GLU A 75 -11.01 1.32 -5.03
N LYS A 76 -11.08 2.20 -4.02
CA LYS A 76 -10.78 3.64 -4.17
C LYS A 76 -9.37 3.89 -4.70
N GLU A 77 -8.40 3.11 -4.26
CA GLU A 77 -7.03 3.19 -4.75
C GLU A 77 -6.95 2.76 -6.22
N VAL A 78 -7.58 1.65 -6.59
CA VAL A 78 -7.62 1.17 -7.98
C VAL A 78 -8.29 2.19 -8.90
N GLU A 79 -9.40 2.78 -8.49
CA GLU A 79 -10.14 3.79 -9.24
C GLU A 79 -9.33 5.08 -9.45
N PHE A 80 -8.72 5.60 -8.38
CA PHE A 80 -7.83 6.76 -8.46
C PHE A 80 -6.68 6.54 -9.46
N ASN A 81 -6.16 5.32 -9.49
CA ASN A 81 -5.05 4.95 -10.37
C ASN A 81 -5.45 4.69 -11.82
N LYS A 82 -6.72 4.31 -12.07
CA LYS A 82 -7.29 4.28 -13.42
C LYS A 82 -7.44 5.70 -13.96
N ASN A 83 -7.98 6.61 -13.16
CA ASN A 83 -8.20 8.01 -13.57
C ASN A 83 -6.89 8.71 -13.94
N LYS A 84 -5.82 8.46 -13.18
CA LYS A 84 -4.49 9.02 -13.48
C LYS A 84 -3.84 8.48 -14.77
N LYS A 85 -4.26 7.31 -15.26
CA LYS A 85 -3.78 6.75 -16.53
C LYS A 85 -4.56 7.24 -17.75
N GLY A 86 -5.71 7.89 -17.55
CA GLY A 86 -6.54 8.44 -18.63
C GLY A 86 -6.20 9.87 -19.04
N GLU A 87 -5.24 10.53 -18.37
CA GLU A 87 -4.81 11.91 -18.64
C GLU A 87 -3.49 12.01 -19.44
N ILE A 88 -3.08 10.92 -20.12
CA ILE A 88 -1.89 10.90 -21.00
C ILE A 88 -2.29 10.45 -22.39
#